data_AF-A0A8T5RJM9-F1
#
_entry.id   AF-A0A8T5RJM9-F1
#
_cell.length_a   1.000
_cell.length_b   1.000
_cell.length_c   1.000
_cell.angle_alpha   90.00
_cell.angle_beta   90.00
_cell.angle_gamma   90.00
#
_symmetry.space_group_name_H-M   'P 1'
#
loop_
_entity.id
_entity.type
_entity.pdbx_description
1 polymer ?
#
loop_
_entity_poly.entity_id
_entity_poly.type
_entity_poly.pdbx_seq_one_letter_code
_entity_poly.pdbx_strand_id
1 'polypeptide(L)'
;MENIENLEIAANKNLDIAESEKILAKEFKLAIKLEQKRAKARETLVKNEIELAQIRERLAEKSNHLVKNKETVKDILKFSENNLKIEKDYAIYNEKVAETQRNIAEVQRKIAHLERDIAGDEFKITNEKLNVAKERETLGKKQIAYIKLVKNNAPEEKITKAEKTYIEQQEKLYETMKSVVKKSTSIRRKEDGLADLKKALSEKLAEREKVRPPAV
;
A
#
# COMPACT_ATOMS: atom_id res chain seq x y z
N MET A 1 -42.55 21.16 -17.95
CA MET A 1 -41.34 21.29 -18.79
C MET A 1 -40.06 21.36 -17.95
N GLU A 2 -40.02 22.16 -16.88
CA GLU A 2 -38.88 22.25 -15.93
C GLU A 2 -38.29 20.89 -15.49
N ASN A 3 -39.14 19.88 -15.24
CA ASN A 3 -38.66 18.57 -14.77
C ASN A 3 -37.86 17.78 -15.83
N ILE A 4 -38.15 17.97 -17.12
CA ILE A 4 -37.45 17.26 -18.21
C ILE A 4 -36.12 17.94 -18.57
N GLU A 5 -36.07 19.27 -18.54
CA GLU A 5 -34.82 20.03 -18.72
C GLU A 5 -33.81 19.72 -17.60
N ASN A 6 -34.28 19.68 -16.35
CA ASN A 6 -33.44 19.28 -15.21
C ASN A 6 -32.90 17.85 -15.37
N LEU A 7 -33.71 16.92 -15.87
CA LEU A 7 -33.28 15.55 -16.13
C LEU A 7 -32.25 15.48 -17.26
N GLU A 8 -32.39 16.32 -18.29
CA GLU A 8 -31.45 16.41 -19.41
C GLU A 8 -30.09 16.95 -18.97
N ILE A 9 -30.08 17.98 -18.13
CA ILE A 9 -28.86 18.49 -17.48
C ILE A 9 -28.21 17.39 -16.64
N ALA A 10 -28.97 16.66 -15.84
CA ALA A 10 -28.45 15.57 -15.02
C ALA A 10 -27.87 14.42 -15.87
N ALA A 11 -28.51 14.10 -17.00
CA ALA A 11 -28.06 13.05 -17.90
C ALA A 11 -26.73 13.41 -18.58
N ASN A 12 -26.61 14.63 -19.09
CA ASN A 12 -25.36 15.14 -19.66
C ASN A 12 -24.25 15.16 -18.61
N LYS A 13 -24.55 15.65 -17.40
CA LYS A 13 -23.60 15.63 -16.29
C LYS A 13 -23.16 14.21 -15.92
N ASN A 14 -24.05 13.22 -15.97
CA ASN A 14 -23.67 11.81 -15.76
C ASN A 14 -22.71 11.30 -16.83
N LEU A 15 -22.88 11.70 -18.09
CA LEU A 15 -21.95 11.35 -19.17
C LEU A 15 -20.59 12.01 -18.97
N ASP A 16 -20.55 13.29 -18.64
CA ASP A 16 -19.30 14.05 -18.39
C ASP A 16 -18.51 13.46 -17.21
N ILE A 17 -19.22 13.14 -16.11
CA ILE A 17 -18.61 12.49 -14.95
C ILE A 17 -18.09 11.10 -15.34
N ALA A 18 -18.85 10.31 -16.10
CA ALA A 18 -18.43 8.98 -16.52
C ALA A 18 -17.17 9.02 -17.40
N GLU A 19 -17.05 9.98 -18.30
CA GLU A 19 -15.84 10.18 -19.11
C GLU A 19 -14.64 10.54 -18.23
N SER A 20 -14.82 11.49 -17.33
CA SER A 20 -13.79 11.91 -16.37
C SER A 20 -13.34 10.76 -15.47
N GLU A 21 -14.27 9.99 -14.91
CA GLU A 21 -14.00 8.81 -14.07
C GLU A 21 -13.22 7.73 -14.85
N LYS A 22 -13.51 7.53 -16.14
CA LYS A 22 -12.76 6.58 -16.99
C LYS A 22 -11.32 7.02 -17.24
N ILE A 23 -11.09 8.31 -17.50
CA ILE A 23 -9.75 8.86 -17.71
C ILE A 23 -8.94 8.68 -16.43
N LEU A 24 -9.47 9.13 -15.30
CA LEU A 24 -8.83 8.99 -13.99
C LEU A 24 -8.53 7.52 -13.66
N ALA A 25 -9.47 6.60 -13.90
CA ALA A 25 -9.27 5.18 -13.63
C ALA A 25 -8.12 4.58 -14.48
N LYS A 26 -7.91 5.05 -15.72
CA LYS A 26 -6.78 4.61 -16.55
C LYS A 26 -5.45 5.13 -15.99
N GLU A 27 -5.39 6.40 -15.60
CA GLU A 27 -4.21 7.01 -15.00
C GLU A 27 -3.83 6.33 -13.68
N PHE A 28 -4.79 6.16 -12.78
CA PHE A 28 -4.60 5.45 -11.51
C PHE A 28 -4.11 4.02 -11.73
N LYS A 29 -4.64 3.31 -12.73
CA LYS A 29 -4.20 1.95 -13.03
C LYS A 29 -2.72 1.87 -13.42
N LEU A 30 -2.19 2.90 -14.08
CA LEU A 30 -0.78 2.98 -14.41
C LEU A 30 0.06 3.27 -13.16
N ALA A 31 -0.37 4.22 -12.32
CA ALA A 31 0.28 4.53 -11.05
C ALA A 31 0.37 3.29 -10.14
N ILE A 32 -0.75 2.58 -9.95
CA ILE A 32 -0.82 1.38 -9.12
C ILE A 32 0.09 0.26 -9.64
N LYS A 33 0.21 0.10 -10.97
CA LYS A 33 1.15 -0.87 -11.54
C LYS A 33 2.60 -0.54 -11.19
N LEU A 34 2.97 0.75 -11.16
CA LEU A 34 4.28 1.19 -10.74
C LEU A 34 4.49 0.93 -9.24
N GLU A 35 3.48 1.19 -8.42
CA GLU A 35 3.53 0.89 -6.99
C GLU A 35 3.67 -0.60 -6.70
N GLN A 36 2.96 -1.47 -7.41
CA GLN A 36 3.14 -2.92 -7.29
C GLN A 36 4.56 -3.36 -7.64
N LYS A 37 5.17 -2.78 -8.68
CA LYS A 37 6.57 -3.05 -9.04
C LYS A 37 7.52 -2.57 -7.93
N ARG A 38 7.30 -1.37 -7.41
CA ARG A 38 8.07 -0.80 -6.31
C ARG A 38 7.97 -1.65 -5.04
N ALA A 39 6.77 -2.08 -4.67
CA ALA A 39 6.54 -2.93 -3.51
C ALA A 39 7.27 -4.28 -3.65
N LYS A 40 7.23 -4.91 -4.84
CA LYS A 40 8.01 -6.13 -5.12
C LYS A 40 9.51 -5.91 -5.02
N ALA A 41 10.02 -4.82 -5.60
CA ALA A 41 11.44 -4.47 -5.49
C ALA A 41 11.85 -4.28 -4.03
N ARG A 42 10.98 -3.66 -3.22
CA ARG A 42 11.19 -3.49 -1.78
C ARG A 42 11.17 -4.81 -1.02
N GLU A 43 10.26 -5.73 -1.33
CA GLU A 43 10.26 -7.09 -0.75
C GLU A 43 11.60 -7.80 -1.01
N THR A 44 12.14 -7.70 -2.23
CA THR A 44 13.45 -8.28 -2.57
C THR A 44 14.58 -7.60 -1.80
N LEU A 45 14.60 -6.27 -1.73
CA LEU A 45 15.59 -5.52 -0.96
C LEU A 45 15.60 -5.95 0.51
N VAL A 46 14.42 -6.05 1.11
CA VAL A 46 14.28 -6.44 2.52
C VAL A 46 14.74 -7.88 2.77
N LYS A 47 14.50 -8.81 1.83
CA LYS A 47 15.07 -10.16 1.95
C LYS A 47 16.58 -10.13 2.04
N ASN A 48 17.24 -9.35 1.18
CA ASN A 48 18.68 -9.18 1.20
C ASN A 48 19.16 -8.50 2.49
N GLU A 49 18.41 -7.52 3.01
CA GLU A 49 18.71 -6.87 4.30
C GLU A 49 18.63 -7.86 5.48
N ILE A 50 17.62 -8.75 5.49
CA ILE A 50 17.50 -9.82 6.49
C ILE A 50 18.68 -10.79 6.40
N GLU A 51 19.03 -11.25 5.19
CA GLU A 51 20.17 -12.15 4.99
C GLU A 51 21.48 -11.51 5.46
N LEU A 52 21.68 -10.23 5.14
CA LEU A 52 22.84 -9.47 5.60
C LEU A 52 22.87 -9.36 7.13
N ALA A 53 21.72 -9.11 7.78
CA ALA A 53 21.62 -9.06 9.23
C ALA A 53 22.00 -10.42 9.86
N GLN A 54 21.53 -11.54 9.31
CA GLN A 54 21.89 -12.88 9.76
C GLN A 54 23.38 -13.21 9.59
N ILE A 55 24.01 -12.72 8.51
CA ILE A 55 25.45 -12.87 8.30
C ILE A 55 26.22 -12.09 9.36
N ARG A 56 25.78 -10.87 9.68
CA ARG A 56 26.39 -10.02 10.72
C ARG A 56 26.25 -10.61 12.11
N GLU A 57 25.09 -11.20 12.43
CA GLU A 57 24.84 -11.92 13.68
C GLU A 57 25.82 -13.09 13.83
N ARG A 58 25.94 -13.95 12.80
CA ARG A 58 26.92 -15.06 12.77
C ARG A 58 28.36 -14.58 12.87
N LEU A 59 28.70 -13.44 12.27
CA LEU A 59 30.03 -12.87 12.37
C LEU A 59 30.32 -12.39 13.79
N ALA A 60 29.37 -11.72 14.44
CA ALA A 60 29.49 -11.26 15.82
C ALA A 60 29.65 -12.44 16.81
N GLU A 61 28.89 -13.53 16.62
CA GLU A 61 29.05 -14.77 17.38
C GLU A 61 30.47 -15.34 17.26
N LYS A 62 30.99 -15.42 16.03
CA LYS A 62 32.37 -15.88 15.77
C LYS A 62 33.41 -14.97 16.40
N SER A 63 33.23 -13.65 16.33
CA SER A 63 34.10 -12.67 16.99
C SER A 63 34.11 -12.87 18.51
N ASN A 64 32.93 -13.01 19.13
CA ASN A 64 32.80 -13.31 20.55
C ASN A 64 33.52 -14.62 20.92
N HIS A 65 33.37 -15.66 20.11
CA HIS A 65 34.01 -16.94 20.37
C HIS A 65 35.53 -16.87 20.25
N LEU A 66 36.04 -16.10 19.27
CA LEU A 66 37.46 -15.85 19.10
C LEU A 66 38.05 -15.09 20.30
N VAL A 67 37.37 -14.05 20.78
CA VAL A 67 37.79 -13.30 21.98
C VAL A 67 37.86 -14.21 23.19
N LYS A 68 36.84 -15.04 23.43
CA LYS A 68 36.84 -16.04 24.52
C LYS A 68 38.03 -17.01 24.40
N ASN A 69 38.32 -17.49 23.19
CA ASN A 69 39.47 -18.37 22.97
C ASN A 69 40.81 -17.64 23.21
N LYS A 70 40.92 -16.37 22.83
CA LYS A 70 42.12 -15.58 23.13
C LYS A 70 42.28 -15.32 24.64
N GLU A 71 41.18 -15.11 25.37
CA GLU A 71 41.19 -14.98 26.84
C GLU A 71 41.72 -16.27 27.50
N THR A 72 41.37 -17.46 27.01
CA THR A 72 41.83 -18.74 27.61
C THR A 72 43.30 -19.03 27.37
N VAL A 73 43.88 -18.59 26.25
CA VAL A 73 45.31 -18.77 25.92
C VAL A 73 46.15 -17.51 26.13
N LYS A 74 45.58 -16.50 26.81
CA LYS A 74 46.18 -15.17 27.02
C LYS A 74 47.62 -15.24 27.51
N ASP A 75 47.87 -16.02 28.55
CA ASP A 75 49.19 -16.06 29.21
C ASP A 75 50.22 -16.82 28.37
N ILE A 76 49.78 -17.79 27.57
CA ILE A 76 50.62 -18.59 26.66
C ILE A 76 51.06 -17.73 25.47
N LEU A 77 50.10 -17.03 24.86
CA LEU A 77 50.33 -16.22 23.65
C LEU A 77 50.66 -14.75 23.95
N LYS A 78 50.75 -14.38 25.24
CA LYS A 78 51.10 -13.05 25.73
C LYS A 78 50.21 -11.94 25.15
N PHE A 79 48.90 -12.19 25.06
CA PHE A 79 47.95 -11.15 24.64
C PHE A 79 47.86 -10.03 25.70
N SER A 80 47.90 -8.78 25.24
CA SER A 80 47.67 -7.61 26.10
C SER A 80 46.24 -7.58 26.62
N GLU A 81 46.05 -7.35 27.93
CA GLU A 81 44.73 -7.20 28.55
C GLU A 81 43.91 -6.07 27.93
N ASN A 82 44.57 -4.94 27.63
CA ASN A 82 43.91 -3.79 27.02
C ASN A 82 43.38 -4.13 25.63
N ASN A 83 44.16 -4.87 24.82
CA ASN A 83 43.72 -5.27 23.49
C ASN A 83 42.55 -6.26 23.55
N LEU A 84 42.59 -7.23 24.47
CA LEU A 84 41.49 -8.18 24.66
C LEU A 84 40.21 -7.47 25.12
N LYS A 85 40.33 -6.49 26.00
CA LYS A 85 39.19 -5.67 26.44
C LYS A 85 38.57 -4.89 25.28
N ILE A 86 39.39 -4.22 24.46
CA ILE A 86 38.93 -3.51 23.26
C ILE A 86 38.21 -4.48 22.31
N GLU A 87 38.83 -5.63 21.98
CA GLU A 87 38.21 -6.62 21.10
C GLU A 87 36.87 -7.14 21.63
N LYS A 88 36.77 -7.37 22.94
CA LYS A 88 35.54 -7.77 23.63
C LYS A 88 34.44 -6.72 23.52
N ASP A 89 34.79 -5.46 23.78
CA ASP A 89 33.85 -4.34 23.68
C ASP A 89 33.34 -4.18 22.24
N TYR A 90 34.21 -4.36 21.24
CA TYR A 90 33.82 -4.36 19.82
C TYR A 90 32.93 -5.55 19.45
N ALA A 91 33.18 -6.74 20.00
CA ALA A 91 32.34 -7.91 19.76
C ALA A 91 30.92 -7.72 20.31
N ILE A 92 30.79 -7.20 21.55
CA ILE A 92 29.51 -6.83 22.16
C ILE A 92 28.79 -5.74 21.37
N TYR A 93 29.53 -4.72 20.92
CA TYR A 93 28.99 -3.67 20.07
C TYR A 93 28.41 -4.24 18.77
N ASN A 94 29.15 -5.10 18.07
CA ASN A 94 28.72 -5.70 16.81
C ASN A 94 27.49 -6.59 16.98
N GLU A 95 27.39 -7.31 18.10
CA GLU A 95 26.21 -8.11 18.45
C GLU A 95 24.95 -7.23 18.59
N LYS A 96 25.03 -6.13 19.36
CA LYS A 96 23.93 -5.16 19.51
C LYS A 96 23.52 -4.51 18.18
N VAL A 97 24.50 -4.18 17.33
CA VAL A 97 24.24 -3.64 15.99
C VAL A 97 23.51 -4.66 15.13
N ALA A 98 23.94 -5.93 15.15
CA ALA A 98 23.31 -6.99 14.36
C ALA A 98 21.86 -7.25 14.81
N GLU A 99 21.60 -7.33 16.12
CA GLU A 99 20.26 -7.48 16.68
C GLU A 99 19.34 -6.33 16.25
N THR A 100 19.81 -5.08 16.38
CA THR A 100 19.02 -3.92 15.99
C THR A 100 18.72 -3.91 14.49
N GLN A 101 19.69 -4.29 13.65
CA GLN A 101 19.50 -4.40 12.20
C GLN A 101 18.49 -5.47 11.81
N ARG A 102 18.49 -6.60 12.50
CA ARG A 102 17.47 -7.64 12.31
C ARG A 102 16.07 -7.12 12.61
N ASN A 103 15.90 -6.42 13.74
CA ASN A 103 14.62 -5.81 14.12
C ASN A 103 14.14 -4.78 13.09
N ILE A 104 15.05 -3.94 12.57
CA ILE A 104 14.76 -2.99 11.48
C ILE A 104 14.26 -3.73 10.24
N ALA A 105 14.97 -4.77 9.81
CA ALA A 105 14.65 -5.55 8.62
C ALA A 105 13.29 -6.26 8.75
N GLU A 106 12.94 -6.75 9.93
CA GLU A 106 11.62 -7.33 10.22
C GLU A 106 10.48 -6.30 10.08
N VAL A 107 10.68 -5.07 10.58
CA VAL A 107 9.69 -3.99 10.40
C VAL A 107 9.57 -3.60 8.92
N GLN A 108 10.69 -3.45 8.21
CA GLN A 108 10.68 -3.18 6.77
C GLN A 108 9.97 -4.28 5.98
N ARG A 109 10.05 -5.54 6.42
CA ARG A 109 9.33 -6.67 5.79
C ARG A 109 7.82 -6.53 5.92
N LYS A 110 7.35 -6.16 7.11
CA LYS A 110 5.92 -5.90 7.36
C LYS A 110 5.42 -4.75 6.50
N ILE A 111 6.20 -3.67 6.40
CA ILE A 111 5.92 -2.52 5.52
C ILE A 111 5.80 -2.95 4.07
N ALA A 112 6.79 -3.67 3.54
CA ALA A 112 6.81 -4.08 2.14
C ALA A 112 5.61 -4.99 1.78
N HIS A 113 5.25 -5.90 2.68
CA HIS A 113 4.09 -6.77 2.50
C HIS A 113 2.78 -5.96 2.49
N LEU A 114 2.62 -5.03 3.42
CA LEU A 114 1.43 -4.19 3.50
C LEU A 114 1.29 -3.24 2.31
N GLU A 115 2.40 -2.64 1.84
CA GLU A 115 2.43 -1.82 0.62
C GLU A 115 1.98 -2.63 -0.61
N ARG A 116 2.42 -3.89 -0.73
CA ARG A 116 1.98 -4.78 -1.80
C ARG A 116 0.48 -5.10 -1.72
N ASP A 117 -0.01 -5.37 -0.52
CA ASP A 117 -1.42 -5.67 -0.30
C ASP A 117 -2.33 -4.48 -0.60
N ILE A 118 -1.93 -3.27 -0.17
CA ILE A 118 -2.62 -2.01 -0.52
C ILE A 118 -2.68 -1.84 -2.03
N ALA A 119 -1.52 -1.91 -2.72
CA ALA A 119 -1.48 -1.75 -4.17
C ALA A 119 -2.28 -2.85 -4.92
N GLY A 120 -2.42 -4.03 -4.33
CA GLY A 120 -3.29 -5.10 -4.84
C GLY A 120 -4.78 -4.75 -4.74
N ASP A 121 -5.20 -4.18 -3.62
CA ASP A 121 -6.59 -3.78 -3.39
C ASP A 121 -6.95 -2.49 -4.15
N GLU A 122 -6.02 -1.55 -4.27
CA GLU A 122 -6.18 -0.35 -5.10
C GLU A 122 -6.35 -0.71 -6.58
N PHE A 123 -5.67 -1.74 -7.06
CA PHE A 123 -5.88 -2.22 -8.42
C PHE A 123 -7.31 -2.75 -8.63
N LYS A 124 -7.82 -3.54 -7.66
CA LYS A 124 -9.18 -4.08 -7.70
C LYS A 124 -10.21 -2.95 -7.66
N ILE A 125 -10.08 -2.02 -6.71
CA ILE A 125 -11.03 -0.92 -6.56
C ILE A 125 -11.01 0.02 -7.77
N THR A 126 -9.86 0.17 -8.43
CA THR A 126 -9.77 0.96 -9.67
C THR A 126 -10.55 0.31 -10.81
N ASN A 127 -10.53 -1.01 -10.93
CA ASN A 127 -11.39 -1.71 -11.89
C ASN A 127 -12.88 -1.56 -11.53
N GLU A 128 -13.22 -1.54 -10.24
CA GLU A 128 -14.60 -1.27 -9.79
C GLU A 128 -15.04 0.16 -10.06
N LYS A 129 -14.17 1.16 -9.84
CA LYS A 129 -14.41 2.56 -10.24
C LYS A 129 -14.62 2.69 -11.75
N LEU A 130 -13.88 1.93 -12.56
CA LEU A 130 -14.12 1.87 -14.01
C LEU A 130 -15.50 1.28 -14.34
N ASN A 131 -15.96 0.29 -13.57
CA ASN A 131 -17.31 -0.24 -13.73
C ASN A 131 -18.36 0.79 -13.30
N VAL A 132 -18.18 1.52 -12.19
CA VAL A 132 -19.04 2.64 -11.79
C VAL A 132 -19.19 3.64 -12.93
N ALA A 133 -18.08 4.02 -13.58
CA ALA A 133 -18.10 4.95 -14.70
C ALA A 133 -18.90 4.41 -15.90
N LYS A 134 -18.81 3.10 -16.20
CA LYS A 134 -19.63 2.46 -17.24
C LYS A 134 -21.11 2.44 -16.88
N GLU A 135 -21.46 2.07 -15.65
CA GLU A 135 -22.85 2.05 -15.19
C GLU A 135 -23.45 3.46 -15.19
N ARG A 136 -22.65 4.49 -14.85
CA ARG A 136 -23.04 5.90 -14.91
C ARG A 136 -23.24 6.39 -16.34
N GLU A 137 -22.37 5.99 -17.27
CA GLU A 137 -22.57 6.27 -18.69
C GLU A 137 -23.86 5.65 -19.21
N THR A 138 -24.12 4.38 -18.86
CA THR A 138 -25.37 3.70 -19.22
C THR A 138 -26.58 4.43 -18.64
N LEU A 139 -26.51 4.91 -17.39
CA LEU A 139 -27.55 5.72 -16.78
C LEU A 139 -27.83 6.99 -17.61
N GLY A 140 -26.80 7.78 -17.94
CA GLY A 140 -26.95 8.99 -18.76
C GLY A 140 -27.60 8.70 -20.12
N LYS A 141 -27.17 7.63 -20.81
CA LYS A 141 -27.77 7.21 -22.09
C LYS A 141 -29.25 6.83 -21.95
N LYS A 142 -29.62 6.10 -20.89
CA LYS A 142 -31.01 5.70 -20.64
C LYS A 142 -31.88 6.92 -20.27
N GLN A 143 -31.36 7.86 -19.49
CA GLN A 143 -32.04 9.12 -19.18
C GLN A 143 -32.32 9.93 -20.45
N ILE A 144 -31.34 10.09 -21.35
CA ILE A 144 -31.53 10.75 -22.65
C ILE A 144 -32.59 10.03 -23.49
N ALA A 145 -32.57 8.70 -23.53
CA ALA A 145 -33.57 7.93 -24.28
C ALA A 145 -34.99 8.16 -23.74
N TYR A 146 -35.17 8.17 -22.42
CA TYR A 146 -36.43 8.53 -21.77
C TYR A 146 -36.87 9.96 -22.13
N ILE A 147 -35.98 10.94 -22.02
CA ILE A 147 -36.25 12.35 -22.35
C ILE A 147 -36.72 12.50 -23.80
N LYS A 148 -36.08 11.81 -24.74
CA LYS A 148 -36.47 11.82 -26.16
C LYS A 148 -37.88 11.27 -26.37
N LEU A 149 -38.26 10.22 -25.66
CA LEU A 149 -39.61 9.66 -25.73
C LEU A 149 -40.66 10.64 -25.20
N VAL A 150 -40.37 11.29 -24.06
CA VAL A 150 -41.26 12.29 -23.46
C VAL A 150 -41.41 13.51 -24.38
N LYS A 151 -40.30 14.08 -24.86
CA LYS A 151 -40.32 15.26 -25.77
C LYS A 151 -41.08 14.99 -27.07
N ASN A 152 -41.06 13.76 -27.56
CA ASN A 152 -41.73 13.36 -28.80
C ASN A 152 -43.17 12.87 -28.58
N ASN A 153 -43.73 12.97 -27.36
CA ASN A 153 -45.06 12.48 -27.01
C ASN A 153 -45.28 11.01 -27.44
N ALA A 154 -44.28 10.15 -27.18
CA ALA A 154 -44.39 8.72 -27.46
C ALA A 154 -45.53 8.08 -26.64
N PRO A 155 -46.03 6.89 -27.03
CA PRO A 155 -47.03 6.17 -26.25
C PRO A 155 -46.60 5.98 -24.78
N GLU A 156 -47.53 6.18 -23.85
CA GLU A 156 -47.28 6.13 -22.40
C GLU A 156 -46.55 4.85 -21.98
N GLU A 157 -46.95 3.70 -22.53
CA GLU A 157 -46.31 2.41 -22.27
C GLU A 157 -44.79 2.41 -22.56
N LYS A 158 -44.36 3.10 -23.63
CA LYS A 158 -42.93 3.23 -23.97
C LYS A 158 -42.21 4.17 -23.01
N ILE A 159 -42.86 5.24 -22.58
CA ILE A 159 -42.34 6.21 -21.62
C ILE A 159 -42.13 5.52 -20.26
N THR A 160 -43.16 4.86 -19.72
CA THR A 160 -43.09 4.13 -18.44
C THR A 160 -42.03 3.03 -18.47
N LYS A 161 -41.92 2.29 -19.60
CA LYS A 161 -40.87 1.27 -19.75
C LYS A 161 -39.47 1.88 -19.72
N ALA A 162 -39.25 2.97 -20.45
CA ALA A 162 -37.96 3.67 -20.45
C ALA A 162 -37.65 4.25 -19.06
N GLU A 163 -38.64 4.80 -18.37
CA GLU A 163 -38.52 5.31 -17.02
C GLU A 163 -38.02 4.24 -16.05
N LYS A 164 -38.74 3.11 -15.99
CA LYS A 164 -38.36 1.96 -15.17
C LYS A 164 -36.93 1.52 -15.44
N THR A 165 -36.53 1.43 -16.71
CA THR A 165 -35.18 0.97 -17.06
C THR A 165 -34.05 1.91 -16.63
N TYR A 166 -34.27 3.24 -16.58
CA TYR A 166 -33.25 4.17 -16.09
C TYR A 166 -33.23 4.18 -14.55
N ILE A 167 -34.37 4.01 -13.88
CA ILE A 167 -34.45 3.90 -12.42
C ILE A 167 -33.71 2.64 -11.94
N GLU A 168 -33.97 1.47 -12.55
CA GLU A 168 -33.25 0.23 -12.25
C GLU A 168 -31.72 0.39 -12.43
N GLN A 169 -31.31 1.15 -13.46
CA GLN A 169 -29.90 1.44 -13.71
C GLN A 169 -29.30 2.36 -12.64
N GLN A 170 -30.09 3.31 -12.13
CA GLN A 170 -29.69 4.23 -11.07
C GLN A 170 -29.46 3.48 -9.74
N GLU A 171 -30.35 2.54 -9.40
CA GLU A 171 -30.19 1.67 -8.22
C GLU A 171 -28.92 0.80 -8.32
N LYS A 172 -28.70 0.20 -9.50
CA LYS A 172 -27.48 -0.59 -9.75
C LYS A 172 -26.20 0.23 -9.61
N LEU A 173 -26.20 1.46 -10.11
CA LEU A 173 -25.08 2.40 -9.94
C LEU A 173 -24.84 2.69 -8.46
N TYR A 174 -25.90 2.96 -7.70
CA TYR A 174 -25.81 3.26 -6.26
C TYR A 174 -25.18 2.10 -5.47
N GLU A 175 -25.64 0.86 -5.70
CA GLU A 175 -25.07 -0.32 -5.02
C GLU A 175 -23.59 -0.53 -5.38
N THR A 176 -23.22 -0.30 -6.64
CA THR A 176 -21.83 -0.40 -7.08
C THR A 176 -20.97 0.66 -6.39
N MET A 177 -21.45 1.91 -6.29
CA MET A 177 -20.77 2.99 -5.58
C MET A 177 -20.59 2.68 -4.08
N LYS A 178 -21.62 2.11 -3.43
CA LYS A 178 -21.57 1.71 -2.02
C LYS A 178 -20.50 0.64 -1.77
N SER A 179 -20.38 -0.36 -2.66
CA SER A 179 -19.29 -1.34 -2.63
C SER A 179 -17.91 -0.68 -2.71
N VAL A 180 -17.73 0.27 -3.64
CA VAL A 180 -16.48 1.02 -3.79
C VAL A 180 -16.15 1.83 -2.53
N VAL A 181 -17.13 2.49 -1.91
CA VAL A 181 -16.90 3.25 -0.67
C VAL A 181 -16.43 2.31 0.45
N LYS A 182 -17.09 1.16 0.64
CA LYS A 182 -16.71 0.18 1.67
C LYS A 182 -15.26 -0.30 1.49
N LYS A 183 -14.87 -0.60 0.26
CA LYS A 183 -13.49 -1.03 -0.06
C LYS A 183 -12.48 0.09 0.12
N SER A 184 -12.82 1.32 -0.28
CA SER A 184 -11.97 2.50 -0.05
C SER A 184 -11.68 2.68 1.45
N THR A 185 -12.70 2.54 2.31
CA THR A 185 -12.51 2.60 3.77
C THR A 185 -11.60 1.48 4.28
N SER A 186 -11.70 0.28 3.72
CA SER A 186 -10.80 -0.83 4.09
C SER A 186 -9.35 -0.57 3.69
N ILE A 187 -9.12 0.03 2.51
CA ILE A 187 -7.78 0.42 2.06
C ILE A 187 -7.21 1.48 3.00
N ARG A 188 -8.00 2.51 3.34
CA ARG A 188 -7.58 3.57 4.27
C ARG A 188 -7.11 3.03 5.62
N ARG A 189 -7.80 2.04 6.19
CA ARG A 189 -7.35 1.38 7.43
C ARG A 189 -5.99 0.69 7.30
N LYS A 190 -5.69 0.14 6.12
CA LYS A 190 -4.37 -0.44 5.84
C LYS A 190 -3.31 0.66 5.70
N GLU A 191 -3.64 1.79 5.09
CA GLU A 191 -2.74 2.95 5.01
C GLU A 191 -2.41 3.52 6.39
N ASP A 192 -3.40 3.59 7.29
CA ASP A 192 -3.18 3.98 8.69
C ASP A 192 -2.22 3.00 9.38
N GLY A 193 -2.44 1.69 9.24
CA GLY A 193 -1.51 0.67 9.77
C GLY A 193 -0.11 0.74 9.14
N LEU A 194 0.00 1.14 7.87
CA LEU A 194 1.27 1.39 7.21
C LEU A 194 2.00 2.61 7.80
N ALA A 195 1.26 3.66 8.18
CA ALA A 195 1.83 4.82 8.86
C ALA A 195 2.39 4.44 10.23
N ASP A 196 1.66 3.63 11.00
CA ASP A 196 2.13 3.11 12.29
C ASP A 196 3.41 2.29 12.16
N LEU A 197 3.49 1.41 11.16
CA LEU A 197 4.71 0.65 10.89
C LEU A 197 5.89 1.55 10.49
N LYS A 198 5.65 2.61 9.72
CA LYS A 198 6.70 3.59 9.36
C LYS A 198 7.20 4.34 10.59
N LYS A 199 6.30 4.67 11.53
CA LYS A 199 6.68 5.26 12.82
C LYS A 199 7.54 4.28 13.64
N ALA A 200 7.11 3.03 13.76
CA ALA A 200 7.90 1.99 14.44
C ALA A 200 9.27 1.79 13.80
N LEU A 201 9.37 1.86 12.47
CA LEU A 201 10.66 1.80 11.76
C LEU A 201 11.56 2.99 12.16
N SER A 202 11.00 4.20 12.21
CA SER A 202 11.73 5.40 12.64
C SER A 202 12.27 5.25 14.06
N GLU A 203 11.50 4.68 14.98
CA GLU A 203 11.92 4.40 16.35
C GLU A 203 13.09 3.40 16.38
N LYS A 204 13.02 2.32 15.57
CA LYS A 204 14.11 1.35 15.45
C LYS A 204 15.38 1.92 14.82
N LEU A 205 15.25 2.83 13.87
CA LEU A 205 16.41 3.56 13.32
C LEU A 205 17.05 4.45 14.38
N ALA A 206 16.25 5.13 15.22
CA ALA A 206 16.77 5.92 16.34
C ALA A 206 17.41 5.04 17.43
N GLU A 207 16.89 3.85 17.70
CA GLU A 207 17.56 2.87 18.59
C GLU A 207 18.95 2.50 18.07
N ARG A 208 19.08 2.27 16.75
CA ARG A 208 20.36 1.97 16.11
C ARG A 208 21.39 3.08 16.30
N GLU A 209 20.99 4.34 16.19
CA GLU A 209 21.88 5.49 16.38
C GLU A 209 22.44 5.62 17.80
N LYS A 210 21.74 5.04 18.79
CA LYS A 210 22.21 5.02 20.19
C LYS A 210 23.29 3.95 20.42
N VAL A 211 23.42 2.98 19.52
CA VAL A 211 24.47 1.95 19.61
C VAL A 211 25.79 2.58 19.16
N ARG A 212 26.65 2.94 20.12
CA ARG A 212 27.93 3.61 19.86
C ARG A 212 29.11 2.63 19.88
N PRO A 213 30.09 2.79 18.99
CA PRO A 213 31.31 2.00 19.04
C PRO A 213 32.09 2.26 20.34
N PRO A 214 32.88 1.30 20.82
CA PRO A 214 33.79 1.50 21.95
C PRO A 214 34.75 2.65 21.67
N ALA A 215 35.18 3.36 22.73
CA ALA A 215 36.28 4.31 22.62
C ALA A 215 37.60 3.55 22.43
N VAL A 216 38.43 4.03 21.50
CA VAL A 216 39.78 3.48 21.21
C VAL A 216 40.81 4.16 22.10
#